data_AF-C1BJJ6-F1
#
_entry.id   AF-C1BJJ6-F1
#
_cell.length_a   1.000
_cell.length_b   1.000
_cell.length_c   1.000
_cell.angle_alpha   90.00
_cell.angle_beta   90.00
_cell.angle_gamma   90.00
#
_symmetry.space_group_name_H-M   'P 1'
#
loop_
_entity.id
_entity.type
_entity.pdbx_description
1 polymer ?
#
loop_
_entity_poly.entity_id
_entity_poly.type
_entity_poly.pdbx_seq_one_letter_code
_entity_poly.pdbx_strand_id
1 'polypeptide(L)'
;MSSLAYGYIPTLFGSSCTTCLRFEVAGEQVGWVPSKVASILSHYSEVFNSPRDGAITLCQNLDSYSRRSEAVDAVLQTVRKEGSLTCLKGWRDEKYEVMPKFCDTPLMCTERSATSLFGVKRYGVHVNGYSRYENGELRMWLARRSITKQTYPGKLDNLVRFCVFDNFTNFTLQVNIFVKCIMVL
;
A
#
# COMPACT_ATOMS: atom_id res chain seq x y z
N MET A 1 32.02 -2.88 14.62
CA MET A 1 31.24 -1.63 14.58
C MET A 1 30.85 -1.36 13.12
N SER A 2 29.63 -1.68 12.72
CA SER A 2 29.07 -1.24 11.44
C SER A 2 27.61 -0.91 11.66
N SER A 3 27.39 0.32 12.12
CA SER A 3 26.09 0.95 12.21
C SER A 3 25.50 1.05 10.81
N LEU A 4 24.52 0.19 10.49
CA LEU A 4 23.68 0.39 9.32
C LEU A 4 22.90 1.69 9.51
N ALA A 5 23.21 2.67 8.67
CA ALA A 5 22.50 3.93 8.63
C ALA A 5 21.02 3.67 8.27
N TYR A 6 20.16 3.67 9.28
CA TYR A 6 18.74 3.99 9.11
C TYR A 6 18.65 5.49 8.76
N GLY A 7 19.09 5.83 7.55
CA GLY A 7 18.93 7.15 7.00
C GLY A 7 17.45 7.39 6.73
N TYR A 8 16.87 8.39 7.38
CA TYR A 8 15.65 9.04 6.93
C TYR A 8 15.78 9.30 5.43
N ILE A 9 15.00 8.62 4.60
CA ILE A 9 14.89 8.94 3.18
C ILE A 9 14.15 10.28 3.14
N PRO A 10 14.79 11.39 2.71
CA PRO A 10 14.08 12.64 2.52
C PRO A 10 12.99 12.42 1.48
N THR A 11 11.87 13.12 1.63
CA THR A 11 10.77 13.15 0.66
C THR A 11 11.30 13.15 -0.78
N LEU A 12 10.91 12.14 -1.57
CA LEU A 12 11.33 12.02 -2.97
C LEU A 12 11.02 13.30 -3.73
N PHE A 13 11.97 13.74 -4.58
CA PHE A 13 11.83 14.90 -5.45
C PHE A 13 10.50 14.83 -6.22
N GLY A 14 9.65 15.86 -6.09
CA GLY A 14 8.31 15.92 -6.71
C GLY A 14 7.12 15.58 -5.79
N SER A 15 7.36 15.21 -4.52
CA SER A 15 6.28 15.03 -3.54
C SER A 15 5.79 16.38 -2.98
N SER A 16 4.53 16.75 -3.24
CA SER A 16 3.92 18.00 -2.77
C SER A 16 3.47 17.92 -1.30
N CYS A 17 4.37 17.54 -0.40
CA CYS A 17 4.08 17.38 1.03
C CYS A 17 3.43 18.64 1.66
N THR A 18 3.71 19.83 1.12
CA THR A 18 3.12 21.11 1.54
C THR A 18 1.61 21.23 1.33
N THR A 19 1.01 20.34 0.53
CA THR A 19 -0.43 20.32 0.19
C THR A 19 -1.15 19.07 0.70
N CYS A 20 -0.46 18.26 1.50
CA CYS A 20 -0.99 17.03 2.05
C CYS A 20 -1.27 17.19 3.54
N LEU A 21 -2.35 16.55 3.98
CA LEU A 21 -2.71 16.40 5.39
C LEU A 21 -2.22 15.03 5.87
N ARG A 22 -1.84 14.96 7.14
CA ARG A 22 -1.55 13.67 7.80
C ARG A 22 -2.83 12.84 7.82
N PHE A 23 -2.72 11.56 7.48
CA PHE A 23 -3.81 10.62 7.72
C PHE A 23 -3.53 9.85 8.99
N GLU A 24 -4.38 10.05 10.00
CA GLU A 24 -4.22 9.45 11.31
C GLU A 24 -5.35 8.47 11.62
N VAL A 25 -4.96 7.32 12.14
CA VAL A 25 -5.87 6.25 12.55
C VAL A 25 -5.49 5.87 13.97
N ALA A 26 -6.45 5.86 14.89
CA ALA A 26 -6.21 5.53 16.29
C ALA A 26 -5.06 6.34 16.94
N GLY A 27 -4.90 7.61 16.56
CA GLY A 27 -3.84 8.50 17.08
C GLY A 27 -2.47 8.34 16.42
N GLU A 28 -2.30 7.38 15.51
CA GLU A 28 -1.05 7.12 14.81
C GLU A 28 -1.12 7.60 13.35
N GLN A 29 -0.04 8.22 12.88
CA GLN A 29 0.07 8.60 11.47
C GLN A 29 0.37 7.38 10.60
N VAL A 30 -0.53 7.08 9.67
CA VAL A 30 -0.40 5.94 8.75
C VAL A 30 -0.17 6.35 7.28
N GLY A 31 -0.37 7.63 6.95
CA GLY A 31 -0.18 8.11 5.58
C GLY A 31 -0.32 9.62 5.43
N TRP A 32 -0.60 10.02 4.18
CA TRP A 32 -0.74 11.40 3.73
C TRP A 32 -1.86 11.50 2.70
N VAL A 33 -2.82 12.40 2.93
CA VAL A 33 -3.98 12.62 2.06
C VAL A 33 -3.86 14.00 1.42
N PRO A 34 -3.90 14.13 0.08
CA PRO A 34 -3.96 15.43 -0.57
C PRO A 34 -5.20 16.23 -0.14
N SER A 35 -5.09 17.56 0.05
CA SER A 35 -6.22 18.39 0.52
C SER A 35 -7.51 18.22 -0.30
N LYS A 36 -7.39 18.03 -1.63
CA LYS A 36 -8.54 17.77 -2.51
C LYS A 36 -9.27 16.46 -2.15
N VAL A 37 -8.53 15.41 -1.82
CA VAL A 37 -9.10 14.13 -1.40
C VAL A 37 -9.70 14.26 -0.01
N ALA A 38 -9.02 14.94 0.91
CA ALA A 38 -9.54 15.18 2.26
C ALA A 38 -10.87 15.94 2.25
N SER A 39 -11.03 16.92 1.36
CA SER A 39 -12.30 17.64 1.17
C SER A 39 -13.45 16.75 0.70
N ILE A 40 -13.16 15.69 -0.08
CA ILE A 40 -14.18 14.72 -0.48
C ILE A 40 -14.53 13.83 0.71
N LEU A 41 -13.50 13.31 1.41
CA LEU A 41 -13.67 12.43 2.55
C LEU A 41 -14.40 13.12 3.71
N SER A 42 -14.23 14.42 3.90
CA SER A 42 -14.90 15.18 4.98
C SER A 42 -16.42 15.29 4.82
N HIS A 43 -16.99 14.96 3.66
CA HIS A 43 -18.45 14.86 3.51
C HIS A 43 -19.02 13.63 4.22
N TYR A 44 -18.20 12.61 4.45
CA TYR A 44 -18.56 11.38 5.16
C TYR A 44 -18.23 11.52 6.65
N SER A 45 -18.93 12.45 7.31
CA SER A 45 -18.70 12.86 8.71
C SER A 45 -18.91 11.74 9.74
N GLU A 46 -19.54 10.65 9.35
CA GLU A 46 -19.72 9.43 10.14
C GLU A 46 -18.45 8.56 10.19
N VAL A 47 -17.50 8.78 9.26
CA VAL A 47 -16.23 8.04 9.17
C VAL A 47 -15.02 8.93 9.37
N PHE A 48 -15.00 10.12 8.75
CA PHE A 48 -13.87 11.05 8.77
C PHE A 48 -14.23 12.34 9.49
N ASN A 49 -13.38 12.76 10.42
CA ASN A 49 -13.48 14.09 11.02
C ASN A 49 -13.03 15.14 10.02
N SER A 50 -13.64 16.33 10.07
CA SER A 50 -13.15 17.48 9.30
C SER A 50 -11.68 17.77 9.64
N PRO A 51 -10.85 18.11 8.63
CA PRO A 51 -9.43 18.35 8.86
C PRO A 51 -9.16 19.39 9.95
N ARG A 52 -8.28 19.05 10.91
CA ARG A 52 -7.80 19.94 11.98
C ARG A 52 -6.31 19.71 12.17
N ASP A 53 -5.56 20.78 12.48
CA ASP A 53 -4.12 20.72 12.79
C ASP A 53 -3.29 19.96 11.74
N GLY A 54 -3.64 20.17 10.46
CA GLY A 54 -2.96 19.52 9.34
C GLY A 54 -3.20 18.02 9.22
N ALA A 55 -4.24 17.47 9.86
CA ALA A 55 -4.57 16.05 9.83
C ALA A 55 -6.05 15.81 9.47
N ILE A 56 -6.31 14.69 8.80
CA ILE A 56 -7.62 14.07 8.66
C ILE A 56 -7.60 12.76 9.45
N THR A 57 -8.61 12.55 10.28
CA THR A 57 -8.65 11.43 11.23
C THR A 57 -9.95 10.66 11.11
N LEU A 58 -9.94 9.38 11.49
CA LEU A 58 -11.17 8.61 11.61
C LEU A 58 -11.95 9.01 12.88
N CYS A 59 -13.28 8.87 12.84
CA CYS A 59 -14.14 9.12 13.99
C CYS A 59 -13.84 8.17 15.16
N GLN A 60 -13.95 8.67 16.39
CA GLN A 60 -13.54 7.94 17.61
C GLN A 60 -14.43 6.73 17.92
N ASN A 61 -15.66 6.70 17.40
CA ASN A 61 -16.57 5.56 17.50
C ASN A 61 -16.10 4.34 16.68
N LEU A 62 -15.14 4.51 15.77
CA LEU A 62 -14.47 3.43 15.04
C LEU A 62 -13.29 2.87 15.87
N ASP A 63 -13.65 2.23 16.98
CA ASP A 63 -12.75 1.76 18.05
C ASP A 63 -12.01 0.46 17.74
N SER A 64 -12.39 -0.27 16.68
CA SER A 64 -11.81 -1.56 16.33
C SER A 64 -11.33 -1.61 14.89
N TYR A 65 -10.39 -2.52 14.62
CA TYR A 65 -9.88 -2.80 13.27
C TYR A 65 -11.00 -3.08 12.27
N SER A 66 -11.97 -3.93 12.63
CA SER A 66 -13.08 -4.31 11.74
C SER A 66 -13.95 -3.10 11.41
N ARG A 67 -14.38 -2.35 12.42
CA ARG A 67 -15.22 -1.16 12.23
C ARG A 67 -14.53 -0.10 11.37
N ARG A 68 -13.24 0.17 11.60
CA ARG A 68 -12.47 1.10 10.76
C ARG A 68 -12.39 0.63 9.31
N SER A 69 -12.10 -0.65 9.12
CA SER A 69 -11.94 -1.24 7.78
C SER A 69 -13.26 -1.24 7.00
N GLU A 70 -14.35 -1.65 7.63
CA GLU A 70 -15.69 -1.71 7.04
C GLU A 70 -16.23 -0.31 6.72
N ALA A 71 -16.10 0.64 7.65
CA ALA A 71 -16.56 2.01 7.46
C ALA A 71 -15.82 2.69 6.30
N VAL A 72 -14.49 2.55 6.23
CA VAL A 72 -13.72 3.12 5.12
C VAL A 72 -14.02 2.40 3.81
N ASP A 73 -14.19 1.07 3.80
CA ASP A 73 -14.59 0.33 2.61
C ASP A 73 -15.94 0.80 2.05
N ALA A 74 -16.94 1.01 2.92
CA ALA A 74 -18.25 1.53 2.53
C ALA A 74 -18.17 2.92 1.87
N VAL A 75 -17.36 3.83 2.44
CA VAL A 75 -17.10 5.14 1.83
C VAL A 75 -16.43 4.98 0.47
N LEU A 76 -15.37 4.17 0.38
CA LEU A 76 -14.64 3.96 -0.87
C LEU A 76 -15.51 3.35 -1.97
N GLN A 77 -16.39 2.41 -1.65
CA GLN A 77 -17.35 1.85 -2.59
C GLN A 77 -18.36 2.89 -3.10
N THR A 78 -18.78 3.81 -2.23
CA THR A 78 -19.66 4.92 -2.61
C THR A 78 -18.95 5.89 -3.56
N VAL A 79 -17.77 6.37 -3.18
CA VAL A 79 -16.92 7.26 -4.00
C VAL A 79 -16.52 6.60 -5.32
N ARG A 80 -16.31 5.28 -5.33
CA ARG A 80 -16.06 4.50 -6.55
C ARG A 80 -17.24 4.57 -7.52
N LYS A 81 -18.48 4.43 -7.03
CA LYS A 81 -19.70 4.50 -7.85
C LYS A 81 -19.90 5.89 -8.45
N GLU A 82 -19.57 6.94 -7.70
CA GLU A 82 -19.60 8.33 -8.18
C GLU A 82 -18.55 8.60 -9.25
N GLY A 83 -17.48 7.82 -9.31
CA GLY A 83 -16.43 7.92 -10.33
C GLY A 83 -15.54 9.16 -10.21
N SER A 84 -15.61 9.87 -9.07
CA SER A 84 -14.89 11.12 -8.81
C SER A 84 -13.37 10.92 -8.63
N LEU A 85 -12.96 9.72 -8.21
CA LEU A 85 -11.56 9.35 -8.01
C LEU A 85 -11.14 8.24 -8.98
N THR A 86 -10.33 8.59 -9.98
CA THR A 86 -9.92 7.68 -11.06
C THR A 86 -9.15 6.44 -10.57
N CYS A 87 -8.40 6.54 -9.47
CA CYS A 87 -7.68 5.40 -8.90
C CYS A 87 -8.61 4.25 -8.48
N LEU A 88 -9.82 4.55 -8.00
CA LEU A 88 -10.80 3.55 -7.55
C LEU A 88 -11.41 2.73 -8.70
N LYS A 89 -11.20 3.15 -9.96
CA LYS A 89 -11.55 2.33 -11.13
C LYS A 89 -10.73 1.04 -11.20
N GLY A 90 -9.53 1.04 -10.60
CA GLY A 90 -8.62 -0.09 -10.55
C GLY A 90 -8.86 -1.08 -9.41
N TRP A 91 -10.09 -1.17 -8.90
CA TRP A 91 -10.49 -2.10 -7.84
C TRP A 91 -10.15 -3.55 -8.19
N ARG A 92 -9.65 -4.32 -7.22
CA ARG A 92 -9.15 -5.69 -7.39
C ARG A 92 -9.66 -6.68 -6.35
N ASP A 93 -10.46 -6.21 -5.38
CA ASP A 93 -10.89 -7.01 -4.23
C ASP A 93 -9.67 -7.56 -3.47
N GLU A 94 -8.67 -6.70 -3.28
CA GLU A 94 -7.37 -7.04 -2.73
C GLU A 94 -7.01 -6.00 -1.67
N LYS A 95 -7.17 -6.39 -0.40
CA LYS A 95 -6.99 -5.50 0.74
C LYS A 95 -5.53 -5.45 1.19
N TYR A 96 -5.11 -4.28 1.65
CA TYR A 96 -3.78 -4.03 2.20
C TYR A 96 -3.93 -3.61 3.65
N GLU A 97 -3.10 -4.18 4.51
CA GLU A 97 -2.98 -3.74 5.89
C GLU A 97 -2.38 -2.33 5.96
N VAL A 98 -2.98 -1.50 6.82
CA VAL A 98 -2.56 -0.14 7.12
C VAL A 98 -1.96 -0.11 8.52
N MET A 99 -0.65 0.17 8.57
CA MET A 99 0.16 0.13 9.78
C MET A 99 1.11 1.34 9.85
N PRO A 100 1.40 1.88 11.06
CA PRO A 100 2.30 3.03 11.22
C PRO A 100 3.74 2.72 10.81
N LYS A 101 4.26 1.51 11.03
CA LYS A 101 5.58 1.07 10.53
C LYS A 101 5.50 -0.38 10.06
N PHE A 102 6.55 -0.83 9.37
CA PHE A 102 6.62 -2.21 8.90
C PHE A 102 6.61 -3.16 10.10
N CYS A 103 5.76 -4.19 10.05
CA CYS A 103 5.53 -5.16 11.14
C CYS A 103 4.85 -4.63 12.40
N ASP A 104 4.36 -3.39 12.43
CA ASP A 104 3.47 -2.94 13.50
C ASP A 104 2.10 -3.64 13.38
N THR A 105 1.34 -3.66 14.47
CA THR A 105 -0.05 -4.12 14.45
C THR A 105 -0.90 -3.24 13.51
N PRO A 106 -1.59 -3.82 12.52
CA PRO A 106 -2.46 -3.07 11.64
C PRO A 106 -3.61 -2.43 12.37
N LEU A 107 -3.89 -1.20 11.97
CA LEU A 107 -4.98 -0.42 12.55
C LEU A 107 -6.26 -0.59 11.75
N MET A 108 -6.16 -0.84 10.45
CA MET A 108 -7.26 -1.14 9.53
C MET A 108 -6.70 -1.80 8.27
N CYS A 109 -7.56 -2.30 7.39
CA CYS A 109 -7.21 -2.56 6.00
C CYS A 109 -7.96 -1.64 5.04
N THR A 110 -7.43 -1.50 3.84
CA THR A 110 -8.07 -0.74 2.76
C THR A 110 -7.81 -1.39 1.41
N GLU A 111 -8.67 -1.14 0.43
CA GLU A 111 -8.51 -1.67 -0.91
C GLU A 111 -7.20 -1.18 -1.56
N ARG A 112 -6.52 -2.07 -2.28
CA ARG A 112 -5.26 -1.78 -2.99
C ARG A 112 -5.33 -0.52 -3.82
N SER A 113 -6.41 -0.33 -4.56
CA SER A 113 -6.61 0.81 -5.45
C SER A 113 -6.73 2.14 -4.70
N ALA A 114 -7.22 2.10 -3.45
CA ALA A 114 -7.40 3.26 -2.59
C ALA A 114 -6.13 3.64 -1.81
N THR A 115 -5.14 2.75 -1.70
CA THR A 115 -3.89 3.03 -0.96
C THR A 115 -3.18 4.32 -1.37
N SER A 116 -3.26 4.71 -2.66
CA SER A 116 -2.68 5.97 -3.15
C SER A 116 -3.44 7.22 -2.72
N LEU A 117 -4.73 7.11 -2.37
CA LEU A 117 -5.53 8.23 -1.85
C LEU A 117 -5.08 8.63 -0.45
N PHE A 118 -4.79 7.61 0.36
CA PHE A 118 -4.39 7.77 1.76
C PHE A 118 -2.88 7.92 1.95
N GLY A 119 -2.10 7.78 0.87
CA GLY A 119 -0.64 7.84 0.94
C GLY A 119 -0.06 6.83 1.93
N VAL A 120 -0.73 5.69 2.12
CA VAL A 120 -0.31 4.66 3.07
C VAL A 120 0.92 3.94 2.57
N LYS A 121 1.76 3.50 3.51
CA LYS A 121 2.93 2.68 3.20
C LYS A 121 2.49 1.34 2.62
N ARG A 122 3.14 0.93 1.53
CA ARG A 122 2.91 -0.35 0.88
C ARG A 122 4.21 -1.13 0.86
N TYR A 123 4.13 -2.39 1.21
CA TYR A 123 5.27 -3.29 1.21
C TYR A 123 5.17 -4.25 0.04
N GLY A 124 6.32 -4.58 -0.53
CA GLY A 124 6.41 -5.51 -1.65
C GLY A 124 7.70 -6.30 -1.59
N VAL A 125 7.64 -7.50 -2.13
CA VAL A 125 8.76 -8.43 -2.23
C VAL A 125 9.16 -8.52 -3.70
N HIS A 126 10.46 -8.47 -3.92
CA HIS A 126 11.10 -8.63 -5.22
C HIS A 126 12.11 -9.77 -5.12
N VAL A 127 11.94 -10.82 -5.92
CA VAL A 127 12.84 -11.96 -5.97
C VAL A 127 13.70 -11.86 -7.21
N ASN A 128 15.01 -11.92 -7.00
CA ASN A 128 16.01 -11.92 -8.05
C ASN A 128 16.54 -13.35 -8.23
N GLY A 129 16.21 -13.98 -9.36
CA GLY A 129 16.78 -15.27 -9.73
C GLY A 129 18.02 -15.09 -10.60
N TYR A 130 19.07 -15.84 -10.32
CA TYR A 130 20.27 -15.87 -11.16
C TYR A 130 20.87 -17.28 -11.19
N SER A 131 21.61 -17.57 -12.26
CA SER A 131 22.32 -18.83 -12.46
C SER A 131 23.81 -18.53 -12.70
N ARG A 132 24.69 -19.34 -12.10
CA ARG A 132 26.13 -19.31 -12.34
C ARG A 132 26.52 -20.55 -13.14
N TYR A 133 27.24 -20.33 -14.24
CA TYR A 133 27.72 -21.40 -15.11
C TYR A 133 29.14 -21.82 -14.73
N GLU A 134 29.59 -23.00 -15.19
CA GLU A 134 30.91 -23.57 -14.87
C GLU A 134 32.07 -22.66 -15.31
N ASN A 135 31.86 -21.86 -16.37
CA ASN A 135 32.81 -20.85 -16.86
C ASN A 135 32.86 -19.56 -15.99
N GLY A 136 32.11 -19.51 -14.89
CA GLY A 136 31.99 -18.34 -14.00
C GLY A 136 31.00 -17.27 -14.46
N GLU A 137 30.32 -17.45 -15.60
CA GLU A 137 29.34 -16.49 -16.11
C GLU A 137 28.10 -16.43 -15.19
N LEU A 138 27.63 -15.22 -14.91
CA LEU A 138 26.43 -14.94 -14.12
C LEU A 138 25.31 -14.45 -15.05
N ARG A 139 24.17 -15.15 -15.08
CA ARG A 139 22.97 -14.71 -15.80
C ARG A 139 21.82 -14.49 -14.84
N MET A 140 21.05 -13.43 -15.06
CA MET A 140 19.87 -13.09 -14.26
C MET A 140 18.60 -13.41 -15.04
N TRP A 141 17.62 -13.99 -14.35
CA TRP A 141 16.29 -14.22 -14.90
C TRP A 141 15.45 -12.94 -14.81
N LEU A 142 14.98 -12.47 -15.95
CA LEU A 142 14.04 -11.36 -16.06
C LEU A 142 12.70 -11.87 -16.57
N ALA A 143 11.62 -11.54 -15.87
CA ALA A 143 10.29 -11.87 -16.32
C ALA A 143 9.77 -10.77 -17.26
N ARG A 144 8.90 -11.13 -18.21
CA ARG A 144 8.08 -10.17 -18.95
C ARG A 144 6.65 -10.23 -18.45
N ARG A 145 6.12 -9.08 -18.02
CA ARG A 145 4.75 -8.99 -17.50
C ARG A 145 3.75 -9.32 -18.61
N SER A 146 2.72 -10.12 -18.28
CA SER A 146 1.60 -10.38 -19.19
C SER A 146 1.00 -9.07 -19.71
N ILE A 147 0.59 -9.06 -20.98
CA ILE A 147 -0.05 -7.89 -21.61
C ILE A 147 -1.40 -7.54 -20.96
N THR A 148 -2.04 -8.50 -20.28
CA THR A 148 -3.33 -8.31 -19.60
C THR A 148 -3.18 -7.71 -18.20
N LYS A 149 -1.95 -7.49 -17.70
CA LYS A 149 -1.75 -6.84 -16.39
C LYS A 149 -2.22 -5.39 -16.45
N GLN A 150 -3.09 -5.02 -15.51
CA GLN A 150 -3.59 -3.65 -15.36
C GLN A 150 -2.49 -2.58 -15.19
N THR A 151 -1.32 -2.96 -14.68
CA THR A 151 -0.19 -2.03 -14.45
C THR A 151 1.04 -2.53 -15.18
N TYR A 152 1.65 -1.63 -15.96
CA TYR A 152 2.88 -1.85 -16.73
C TYR A 152 2.85 -3.13 -17.60
N PRO A 153 1.86 -3.30 -18.49
CA PRO A 153 1.75 -4.48 -19.35
C PRO A 153 2.96 -4.60 -20.29
N GLY A 154 3.47 -5.81 -20.50
CA GLY A 154 4.58 -6.11 -21.43
C GLY A 154 5.98 -5.66 -21.00
N LYS A 155 6.10 -4.95 -19.85
CA LYS A 155 7.39 -4.47 -19.33
C LYS A 155 8.18 -5.61 -18.67
N LEU A 156 9.50 -5.43 -18.61
CA LEU A 156 10.38 -6.32 -17.86
C LEU A 156 10.17 -6.13 -16.35
N ASP A 157 10.29 -7.20 -15.59
CA ASP A 157 10.13 -7.24 -14.14
C ASP A 157 11.16 -8.21 -13.54
N ASN A 158 11.31 -8.17 -12.21
CA ASN A 158 12.05 -9.21 -11.48
C ASN A 158 11.40 -10.58 -11.71
N LEU A 159 12.14 -11.66 -11.45
CA LEU A 159 11.64 -13.04 -11.62
C LEU A 159 10.28 -13.23 -10.93
N VAL A 160 10.16 -12.78 -9.68
CA VAL A 160 8.88 -12.73 -8.96
C VAL A 160 8.74 -11.38 -8.28
N ARG A 161 7.56 -10.77 -8.38
CA ARG A 161 7.21 -9.53 -7.68
C ARG A 161 5.78 -9.57 -7.17
N PHE A 162 5.59 -9.21 -5.90
CA PHE A 162 4.26 -9.08 -5.32
C PHE A 162 4.22 -8.07 -4.18
N CYS A 163 3.02 -7.59 -3.88
CA CYS A 163 2.80 -6.78 -2.70
C CYS A 163 2.41 -7.67 -1.51
N VAL A 164 2.62 -7.14 -0.32
CA VAL A 164 2.17 -7.78 0.92
C VAL A 164 0.75 -7.33 1.19
N PHE A 165 -0.13 -8.28 1.53
CA PHE A 165 -1.57 -8.04 1.72
C PHE A 165 -2.07 -8.35 3.14
N ASP A 166 -1.40 -9.25 3.89
CA ASP A 166 -1.83 -9.72 5.22
C ASP A 166 -0.79 -9.47 6.32
N ASN A 167 -1.27 -9.54 7.56
CA ASN A 167 -0.51 -9.49 8.80
C ASN A 167 0.68 -10.48 8.84
N PHE A 168 1.87 -9.97 9.15
CA PHE A 168 3.09 -10.78 9.15
C PHE A 168 3.30 -11.57 10.44
N THR A 169 3.44 -12.87 10.27
CA THR A 169 4.53 -13.62 10.93
C THR A 169 5.58 -13.95 9.85
N ASN A 170 6.86 -14.12 10.23
CA ASN A 170 7.93 -14.50 9.29
C ASN A 170 7.58 -15.71 8.40
N PHE A 171 6.73 -16.61 8.92
CA PHE A 171 6.22 -17.79 8.22
C PHE A 171 5.36 -17.44 6.99
N THR A 172 4.42 -16.50 7.13
CA THR A 172 3.50 -16.09 6.03
C THR A 172 4.27 -15.50 4.85
N LEU A 173 5.43 -14.90 5.10
CA LEU A 173 6.28 -14.27 4.10
C LEU A 173 6.98 -15.31 3.22
N GLN A 174 7.58 -16.32 3.85
CA GLN A 174 8.22 -17.44 3.16
C GLN A 174 7.19 -18.25 2.36
N VAL A 175 6.01 -18.50 2.92
CA VAL A 175 4.92 -19.21 2.21
C VAL A 175 4.47 -18.42 0.98
N ASN A 176 4.28 -17.10 1.09
CA ASN A 176 3.90 -16.26 -0.05
C ASN A 176 4.98 -16.23 -1.15
N ILE A 177 6.25 -16.18 -0.76
CA ILE A 177 7.38 -16.28 -1.71
C ILE A 177 7.31 -17.65 -2.40
N PHE A 178 7.20 -18.74 -1.64
CA PHE A 178 7.19 -20.09 -2.17
C PHE A 178 6.03 -20.33 -3.15
N VAL A 179 4.80 -19.98 -2.77
CA VAL A 179 3.61 -20.12 -3.63
C VAL A 179 3.78 -19.34 -4.93
N LYS A 180 4.26 -18.09 -4.86
CA LYS A 180 4.44 -17.25 -6.05
C LYS A 180 5.65 -17.64 -6.90
N CYS A 181 6.68 -18.24 -6.30
CA CYS A 181 7.80 -18.83 -7.04
C CYS A 181 7.36 -20.09 -7.80
N ILE A 182 6.52 -20.95 -7.20
CA ILE A 182 5.96 -22.12 -7.91
C ILE A 182 5.12 -21.68 -9.12
N MET A 183 4.32 -20.62 -9.01
CA MET A 183 3.50 -20.16 -10.14
C MET A 183 4.28 -19.58 -11.32
N VAL A 184 5.60 -19.38 -11.19
CA VAL A 184 6.46 -18.82 -12.24
C VAL A 184 7.34 -19.89 -12.90
N LEU A 185 7.48 -21.07 -12.28
CA LEU A 185 8.19 -22.24 -12.81
C LEU A 185 7.22 -23.22 -13.48
#